data_AF-H1SIG8-F1
#
_entry.id   AF-H1SIG8-F1
#
_cell.length_a   1.000
_cell.length_b   1.000
_cell.length_c   1.000
_cell.angle_alpha   90.00
_cell.angle_beta   90.00
_cell.angle_gamma   90.00
#
_symmetry.space_group_name_H-M   'P 1'
#
loop_
_entity.id
_entity.type
_entity.pdbx_description
1 polymer ?
#
loop_
_entity_poly.entity_id
_entity_poly.type
_entity_poly.pdbx_seq_one_letter_code
_entity_poly.pdbx_strand_id
1 'polypeptide(L)'
;MSRSRPFSSPGTASKAAPGPRRQAWTSPPWLQRRRAPRQGVVTLDRRHLYILPTRAGLGFAVLLMAMLLTSLNYNISLGFALTFLLGGIGMACMWQAYRNLLDMTVAGASAAPAFAGEPAAFSLRISGSDAPVRIAVEASLPAQAGAQPASLSLARDATGELSLHMPTSQRGWLALPRVTLSSRFPLGLFRVWSYADLPLAALVYPGPEPGAPPLPFAAQPDDDGAASLPSDDGADQLRRYRSGDPMHRIAWKHSARTGHWLSRTGEAGSLPTCWLDWQALPQKLGSEARLSRLCAWVLAAGDTMEIGLRLPGVEIPPGRGGAHRRACLEALALWPGRAGQAPPQSTP
;
A
#
# COMPACT_ATOMS: atom_id res chain seq x y z
N MET A 1 39.58 40.14 26.35
CA MET A 1 38.70 40.82 25.36
C MET A 1 38.55 39.93 24.12
N SER A 2 37.34 39.74 23.57
CA SER A 2 36.78 40.49 22.42
C SER A 2 37.56 40.25 21.11
N ARG A 3 36.96 39.78 20.00
CA ARG A 3 35.53 39.65 19.66
C ARG A 3 35.27 38.53 18.64
N SER A 4 34.04 38.04 18.63
CA SER A 4 33.51 37.04 17.69
C SER A 4 33.34 37.56 16.25
N ARG A 5 33.58 36.68 15.26
CA ARG A 5 32.87 36.67 13.95
C ARG A 5 32.82 35.24 13.39
N PRO A 6 31.64 34.61 13.24
CA PRO A 6 31.44 33.57 12.24
C PRO A 6 31.28 34.22 10.85
N PHE A 7 31.59 33.50 9.77
CA PHE A 7 31.19 33.89 8.42
C PHE A 7 30.56 32.71 7.69
N SER A 8 29.37 32.94 7.15
CA SER A 8 28.45 31.87 6.73
C SER A 8 28.82 31.29 5.36
N SER A 9 28.72 29.97 5.23
CA SER A 9 28.76 29.28 3.94
C SER A 9 27.48 29.57 3.13
N PRO A 10 27.56 30.10 1.91
CA PRO A 10 26.40 30.22 1.03
C PRO A 10 26.08 28.85 0.41
N GLY A 11 25.29 28.03 1.12
CA GLY A 11 24.79 26.77 0.60
C GLY A 11 23.82 26.99 -0.56
N THR A 12 24.32 26.88 -1.80
CA THR A 12 23.54 27.04 -3.03
C THR A 12 22.61 25.85 -3.25
N ALA A 13 21.47 25.86 -2.55
CA ALA A 13 20.39 24.90 -2.74
C ALA A 13 19.86 24.97 -4.18
N SER A 14 20.38 24.09 -5.04
CA SER A 14 19.99 23.99 -6.45
C SER A 14 18.51 23.65 -6.55
N LYS A 15 17.70 24.64 -6.94
CA LYS A 15 16.24 24.54 -7.03
C LYS A 15 15.87 23.68 -8.24
N ALA A 16 15.89 22.37 -8.04
CA ALA A 16 15.64 21.36 -9.07
C ALA A 16 14.37 21.70 -9.88
N ALA A 17 14.53 21.88 -11.19
CA ALA A 17 13.43 22.25 -12.06
C ALA A 17 12.38 21.13 -12.10
N PRO A 18 11.07 21.46 -12.05
CA PRO A 18 10.02 20.45 -12.17
C PRO A 18 10.12 19.78 -13.54
N GLY A 19 10.37 18.47 -13.54
CA GLY A 19 10.54 17.67 -14.77
C GLY A 19 9.34 17.78 -15.71
N PRO A 20 9.54 17.57 -17.03
CA PRO A 20 8.51 17.83 -18.03
C PRO A 20 7.23 17.04 -17.75
N ARG A 21 6.14 17.78 -17.51
CA ARG A 21 4.79 17.25 -17.28
C ARG A 21 4.46 16.21 -18.35
N ARG A 22 4.50 14.92 -18.00
CA ARG A 22 4.08 13.82 -18.89
C ARG A 22 2.58 14.00 -19.15
N GLN A 23 2.23 14.64 -20.28
CA GLN A 23 0.85 14.81 -20.71
C GLN A 23 0.20 13.43 -20.81
N ALA A 24 -0.70 13.12 -19.88
CA ALA A 24 -1.47 11.89 -19.91
C ALA A 24 -2.49 11.99 -21.04
N TRP A 25 -2.22 11.30 -22.15
CA TRP A 25 -3.15 11.18 -23.27
C TRP A 25 -4.43 10.48 -22.78
N THR A 26 -5.49 11.25 -22.60
CA THR A 26 -6.82 10.75 -22.24
C THR A 26 -7.39 9.95 -23.42
N SER A 27 -7.48 8.64 -23.26
CA SER A 27 -7.91 7.74 -24.34
C SER A 27 -9.41 7.93 -24.65
N PRO A 28 -9.79 8.02 -25.95
CA PRO A 28 -11.19 8.15 -26.37
C PRO A 28 -12.16 7.13 -25.73
N PRO A 29 -13.41 7.52 -25.42
CA PRO A 29 -14.35 6.68 -24.67
C PRO A 29 -14.72 5.37 -25.37
N TRP A 30 -14.65 5.29 -26.70
CA TRP A 30 -14.92 4.05 -27.44
C TRP A 30 -13.84 2.96 -27.28
N LEU A 31 -12.63 3.33 -26.81
CA LEU A 31 -11.59 2.38 -26.39
C LEU A 31 -11.84 1.83 -24.97
N GLN A 32 -12.83 2.35 -24.25
CA GLN A 32 -13.17 1.96 -22.88
C GLN A 32 -14.15 0.77 -22.82
N ARG A 33 -14.07 -0.18 -23.77
CA ARG A 33 -14.70 -1.50 -23.57
C ARG A 33 -14.09 -2.12 -22.30
N ARG A 34 -14.87 -2.13 -21.22
CA ARG A 34 -14.52 -2.80 -19.96
C ARG A 34 -14.26 -4.27 -20.25
N ARG A 35 -13.23 -4.82 -19.62
CA ARG A 35 -12.91 -6.23 -19.74
C ARG A 35 -13.24 -6.88 -18.40
N ALA A 36 -14.38 -7.56 -18.33
CA ALA A 36 -14.71 -8.37 -17.16
C ALA A 36 -13.54 -9.36 -16.93
N PRO A 37 -12.86 -9.31 -15.77
CA PRO A 37 -11.68 -10.12 -15.52
C PRO A 37 -12.12 -11.55 -15.19
N ARG A 38 -12.16 -12.41 -16.21
CA ARG A 38 -12.48 -13.84 -16.05
C ARG A 38 -11.59 -14.43 -14.96
N GLN A 39 -12.20 -14.82 -13.84
CA GLN A 39 -11.50 -15.37 -12.67
C GLN A 39 -10.37 -14.47 -12.11
N GLY A 40 -10.49 -13.15 -12.24
CA GLY A 40 -9.50 -12.19 -11.71
C GLY A 40 -8.19 -12.07 -12.50
N VAL A 41 -8.07 -12.76 -13.65
CA VAL A 41 -6.88 -12.74 -14.51
C VAL A 41 -7.19 -12.08 -15.85
N VAL A 42 -6.30 -11.20 -16.32
CA VAL A 42 -6.39 -10.54 -17.63
C VAL A 42 -5.27 -11.04 -18.54
N THR A 43 -5.64 -11.69 -19.64
CA THR A 43 -4.69 -12.24 -20.63
C THR A 43 -4.59 -11.32 -21.86
N LEU A 44 -3.42 -10.76 -22.18
CA LEU A 44 -3.27 -9.71 -23.19
C LEU A 44 -3.23 -10.24 -24.63
N ASP A 45 -4.43 -10.57 -25.12
CA ASP A 45 -4.72 -11.01 -26.49
C ASP A 45 -4.57 -9.89 -27.54
N ARG A 46 -4.21 -10.34 -28.75
CA ARG A 46 -3.99 -9.59 -30.01
C ARG A 46 -5.03 -8.50 -30.27
N ARG A 47 -6.30 -8.78 -30.00
CA ARG A 47 -7.44 -7.89 -30.30
C ARG A 47 -7.49 -6.62 -29.47
N HIS A 48 -6.65 -6.50 -28.44
CA HIS A 48 -6.66 -5.40 -27.47
C HIS A 48 -5.29 -4.72 -27.31
N LEU A 49 -4.33 -5.00 -28.20
CA LEU A 49 -3.01 -4.38 -28.22
C LEU A 49 -3.00 -3.19 -29.18
N TYR A 50 -2.91 -1.99 -28.65
CA TYR A 50 -2.89 -0.75 -29.44
C TYR A 50 -1.45 -0.30 -29.67
N ILE A 51 -1.05 -0.20 -30.94
CA ILE A 51 0.26 0.29 -31.37
C ILE A 51 0.11 1.74 -31.84
N LEU A 52 0.90 2.66 -31.27
CA LEU A 52 0.95 4.06 -31.68
C LEU A 52 2.40 4.51 -31.88
N PRO A 53 2.77 5.20 -32.98
CA PRO A 53 4.09 5.79 -33.10
C PRO A 53 4.29 6.88 -32.04
N THR A 54 5.48 6.95 -31.46
CA THR A 54 5.84 8.03 -30.53
C THR A 54 6.30 9.28 -31.30
N ARG A 55 6.58 10.38 -30.58
CA ARG A 55 7.22 11.57 -31.20
C ARG A 55 8.55 11.23 -31.89
N ALA A 56 9.30 10.24 -31.38
CA ALA A 56 10.51 9.74 -32.02
C ALA A 56 10.19 8.89 -33.25
N GLY A 57 9.18 8.01 -33.19
CA GLY A 57 8.71 7.23 -34.34
C GLY A 57 8.20 8.09 -35.50
N LEU A 58 7.48 9.18 -35.19
CA LEU A 58 7.03 10.15 -36.19
C LEU A 58 8.21 10.91 -36.81
N GLY A 59 9.17 11.38 -36.01
CA GLY A 59 10.39 12.02 -36.51
C GLY A 59 11.22 11.09 -37.40
N PHE A 60 11.34 9.81 -37.01
CA PHE A 60 12.01 8.76 -37.79
C PHE A 60 11.30 8.48 -39.12
N ALA A 61 9.96 8.43 -39.13
CA ALA A 61 9.17 8.26 -40.35
C ALA A 61 9.31 9.47 -41.31
N VAL A 62 9.34 10.70 -40.78
CA VAL A 62 9.60 11.92 -41.58
C VAL A 62 11.01 11.92 -42.16
N LEU A 63 12.03 11.52 -41.37
CA LEU A 63 13.41 11.39 -41.83
C LEU A 63 13.54 10.33 -42.96
N LEU A 64 12.92 9.16 -42.79
CA LEU A 64 12.87 8.13 -43.82
C LEU A 64 12.21 8.64 -45.11
N MET A 65 11.09 9.36 -44.99
CA MET A 65 10.39 9.93 -46.15
C MET A 65 11.28 10.97 -46.87
N ALA A 66 11.94 11.86 -46.13
CA ALA A 66 12.85 12.85 -46.70
C ALA A 66 14.06 12.19 -47.40
N MET A 67 14.68 11.20 -46.77
CA MET A 67 15.78 10.44 -47.38
C MET A 67 15.33 9.67 -48.63
N LEU A 68 14.12 9.12 -48.65
CA LEU A 68 13.56 8.42 -49.81
C LEU A 68 13.30 9.39 -50.97
N LEU A 69 12.70 10.55 -50.70
CA LEU A 69 12.49 11.60 -51.71
C LEU A 69 13.81 12.13 -52.29
N THR A 70 14.83 12.34 -51.45
CA THR A 70 16.19 12.70 -51.91
C THR A 70 16.80 11.59 -52.77
N SER A 71 16.64 10.32 -52.36
CA SER A 71 17.17 9.17 -53.13
C SER A 71 16.49 9.02 -54.48
N LEU A 72 15.19 9.29 -54.56
CA LEU A 72 14.41 9.35 -55.80
C LEU A 72 14.83 10.52 -56.69
N ASN A 73 15.01 11.72 -56.13
CA ASN A 73 15.34 12.92 -56.89
C ASN A 73 16.74 12.88 -57.51
N TYR A 74 17.73 12.37 -56.78
CA TYR A 74 19.13 12.26 -57.24
C TYR A 74 19.51 10.85 -57.76
N ASN A 75 18.56 9.92 -57.81
CA ASN A 75 18.75 8.51 -58.23
C ASN A 75 19.93 7.78 -57.52
N ILE A 76 20.06 7.98 -56.20
CA ILE A 76 21.21 7.48 -55.42
C ILE A 76 20.90 6.08 -54.85
N SER A 77 21.42 5.03 -55.50
CA SER A 77 21.25 3.62 -55.11
C SER A 77 21.57 3.33 -53.63
N LEU A 78 22.62 3.97 -53.07
CA LEU A 78 23.00 3.82 -51.67
C LEU A 78 21.96 4.41 -50.69
N GLY A 79 21.27 5.49 -51.09
CA GLY A 79 20.20 6.11 -50.31
C GLY A 79 18.95 5.22 -50.19
N PHE A 80 18.59 4.54 -51.28
CA PHE A 80 17.57 3.49 -51.25
C PHE A 80 17.95 2.33 -50.32
N ALA A 81 19.18 1.81 -50.44
CA ALA A 81 19.65 0.72 -49.57
C ALA A 81 19.59 1.10 -48.08
N LEU A 82 20.03 2.32 -47.72
CA LEU A 82 20.00 2.80 -46.34
C LEU A 82 18.57 3.06 -45.82
N THR A 83 17.69 3.65 -46.65
CA THR A 83 16.30 3.90 -46.24
C THR A 83 15.50 2.61 -46.06
N PHE A 84 15.65 1.62 -46.93
CA PHE A 84 14.99 0.32 -46.76
C PHE A 84 15.55 -0.46 -45.56
N LEU A 85 16.86 -0.37 -45.29
CA LEU A 85 17.47 -0.95 -44.09
C LEU A 85 16.88 -0.35 -42.80
N LEU A 86 16.84 0.98 -42.69
CA LEU A 86 16.23 1.67 -41.54
C LEU A 86 14.73 1.39 -41.44
N GLY A 87 14.00 1.34 -42.56
CA GLY A 87 12.59 0.94 -42.60
C GLY A 87 12.36 -0.46 -42.04
N GLY A 88 13.19 -1.43 -42.45
CA GLY A 88 13.18 -2.80 -41.93
C GLY A 88 13.46 -2.86 -40.42
N ILE A 89 14.45 -2.10 -39.93
CA ILE A 89 14.74 -1.97 -38.49
C ILE A 89 13.53 -1.37 -37.75
N GLY A 90 12.88 -0.35 -38.29
CA GLY A 90 11.66 0.25 -37.74
C GLY A 90 10.51 -0.76 -37.64
N MET A 91 10.28 -1.54 -38.70
CA MET A 91 9.24 -2.58 -38.73
C MET A 91 9.54 -3.73 -37.76
N ALA A 92 10.82 -4.14 -37.63
CA ALA A 92 11.26 -5.10 -36.63
C ALA A 92 11.07 -4.56 -35.19
N CYS A 93 11.32 -3.27 -34.95
CA CYS A 93 11.04 -2.63 -33.66
C CYS A 93 9.55 -2.63 -33.33
N MET A 94 8.67 -2.38 -34.31
CA MET A 94 7.21 -2.45 -34.13
C MET A 94 6.77 -3.88 -33.76
N TRP A 95 7.29 -4.88 -34.47
CA TRP A 95 7.00 -6.30 -34.21
C TRP A 95 7.49 -6.75 -32.83
N GLN A 96 8.70 -6.35 -32.43
CA GLN A 96 9.26 -6.66 -31.12
C GLN A 96 8.46 -5.98 -29.99
N ALA A 97 8.08 -4.71 -30.16
CA ALA A 97 7.24 -3.99 -29.20
C ALA A 97 5.87 -4.65 -29.01
N TYR A 98 5.29 -5.19 -30.09
CA TYR A 98 4.05 -5.95 -30.07
C TYR A 98 4.22 -7.29 -29.33
N ARG A 99 5.23 -8.10 -29.70
CA ARG A 99 5.52 -9.39 -29.03
C ARG A 99 5.84 -9.23 -27.54
N ASN A 100 6.37 -8.09 -27.12
CA ASN A 100 6.71 -7.79 -25.73
C ASN A 100 5.50 -7.81 -24.77
N LEU A 101 4.33 -7.34 -25.23
CA LEU A 101 3.07 -7.33 -24.46
C LEU A 101 2.12 -8.48 -24.83
N LEU A 102 2.34 -9.13 -25.98
CA LEU A 102 1.50 -10.22 -26.47
C LEU A 102 1.49 -11.42 -25.51
N ASP A 103 0.30 -11.99 -25.32
CA ASP A 103 0.03 -13.20 -24.54
C ASP A 103 0.56 -13.10 -23.08
N MET A 104 0.66 -11.86 -22.56
CA MET A 104 1.05 -11.56 -21.18
C MET A 104 -0.16 -11.66 -20.25
N THR A 105 -0.05 -12.47 -19.20
CA THR A 105 -1.11 -12.67 -18.21
C THR A 105 -0.85 -11.84 -16.97
N VAL A 106 -1.88 -11.13 -16.49
CA VAL A 106 -1.79 -10.17 -15.39
C VAL A 106 -2.87 -10.49 -14.38
N ALA A 107 -2.47 -10.75 -13.14
CA ALA A 107 -3.36 -11.12 -12.04
C ALA A 107 -3.15 -10.17 -10.84
N GLY A 108 -4.19 -9.99 -10.04
CA GLY A 108 -4.03 -9.32 -8.74
C GLY A 108 -3.31 -10.26 -7.78
N ALA A 109 -2.19 -9.82 -7.19
CA ALA A 109 -1.43 -10.63 -6.24
C ALA A 109 -1.80 -10.30 -4.79
N SER A 110 -1.84 -9.00 -4.45
CA SER A 110 -2.20 -8.50 -3.13
C SER A 110 -2.56 -7.01 -3.20
N ALA A 111 -3.31 -6.53 -2.22
CA ALA A 111 -3.52 -5.12 -1.95
C ALA A 111 -3.24 -4.88 -0.46
N ALA A 112 -2.12 -4.22 -0.16
CA ALA A 112 -1.74 -3.96 1.23
C ALA A 112 -2.63 -2.84 1.81
N PRO A 113 -3.24 -3.02 3.00
CA PRO A 113 -3.93 -1.93 3.68
C PRO A 113 -2.92 -0.87 4.13
N ALA A 114 -3.34 0.38 4.16
CA ALA A 114 -2.50 1.55 4.48
C ALA A 114 -3.27 2.56 5.34
N PHE A 115 -2.57 3.45 6.03
CA PHE A 115 -3.21 4.53 6.78
C PHE A 115 -3.48 5.75 5.88
N ALA A 116 -4.57 6.49 6.12
CA ALA A 116 -4.91 7.66 5.31
C ALA A 116 -3.82 8.74 5.39
N GLY A 117 -3.19 9.04 4.25
CA GLY A 117 -2.00 9.88 4.13
C GLY A 117 -0.76 9.11 3.66
N GLU A 118 -0.73 7.79 3.83
CA GLU A 118 0.32 6.90 3.31
C GLU A 118 -0.04 6.35 1.93
N PRO A 119 0.94 5.96 1.09
CA PRO A 119 0.66 5.38 -0.21
C PRO A 119 0.26 3.89 -0.12
N ALA A 120 -0.98 3.56 -0.49
CA ALA A 120 -1.44 2.18 -0.61
C ALA A 120 -0.69 1.45 -1.73
N ALA A 121 -0.24 0.23 -1.45
CA ALA A 121 0.53 -0.60 -2.38
C ALA A 121 -0.32 -1.74 -2.96
N PHE A 122 -0.45 -1.76 -4.28
CA PHE A 122 -1.13 -2.79 -5.04
C PHE A 122 -0.12 -3.64 -5.81
N SER A 123 0.00 -4.91 -5.46
CA SER A 123 0.87 -5.87 -6.13
C SER A 123 0.14 -6.54 -7.30
N LEU A 124 0.68 -6.37 -8.51
CA LEU A 124 0.24 -7.08 -9.71
C LEU A 124 1.24 -8.19 -10.04
N ARG A 125 0.77 -9.43 -10.16
CA ARG A 125 1.58 -10.54 -10.68
C ARG A 125 1.50 -10.54 -12.19
N ILE A 126 2.66 -10.49 -12.84
CA ILE A 126 2.81 -10.58 -14.29
C ILE A 126 3.51 -11.90 -14.61
N SER A 127 2.94 -12.63 -15.55
CA SER A 127 3.42 -13.93 -16.01
C SER A 127 3.12 -14.11 -17.51
N GLY A 128 3.63 -15.17 -18.11
CA GLY A 128 3.24 -15.62 -19.44
C GLY A 128 3.75 -17.04 -19.67
N SER A 129 2.94 -17.85 -20.35
CA SER A 129 3.32 -19.19 -20.80
C SER A 129 4.13 -19.09 -22.10
N ASP A 130 5.24 -19.83 -22.20
CA ASP A 130 6.14 -19.86 -23.37
C ASP A 130 6.56 -18.43 -23.80
N ALA A 131 7.00 -17.65 -22.80
CA ALA A 131 7.11 -16.21 -22.90
C ALA A 131 8.52 -15.77 -23.33
N PRO A 132 8.67 -15.00 -24.42
CA PRO A 132 9.93 -14.34 -24.73
C PRO A 132 10.30 -13.35 -23.60
N VAL A 133 11.60 -13.06 -23.45
CA VAL A 133 12.11 -12.06 -22.49
C VAL A 133 11.34 -10.74 -22.67
N ARG A 134 10.65 -10.29 -21.61
CA ARG A 134 9.81 -9.08 -21.65
C ARG A 134 10.56 -7.91 -21.02
N ILE A 135 10.77 -6.83 -21.76
CA ILE A 135 11.66 -5.72 -21.32
C ILE A 135 10.88 -4.42 -21.23
N ALA A 136 11.09 -3.68 -20.14
CA ALA A 136 10.48 -2.37 -19.89
C ALA A 136 8.95 -2.36 -20.10
N VAL A 137 8.25 -3.19 -19.33
CA VAL A 137 6.78 -3.14 -19.19
C VAL A 137 6.46 -2.08 -18.13
N GLU A 138 5.98 -0.91 -18.55
CA GLU A 138 5.44 0.15 -17.68
C GLU A 138 3.98 -0.18 -17.33
N ALA A 139 3.59 -0.25 -16.06
CA ALA A 139 2.19 -0.08 -15.64
C ALA A 139 1.95 1.36 -15.17
N SER A 140 0.79 1.89 -15.52
CA SER A 140 0.39 3.25 -15.18
C SER A 140 -1.09 3.31 -14.86
N LEU A 141 -1.45 4.08 -13.83
CA LEU A 141 -2.84 4.38 -13.49
C LEU A 141 -3.28 5.70 -14.17
N PRO A 142 -4.59 6.02 -14.22
CA PRO A 142 -5.06 7.32 -14.70
C PRO A 142 -4.41 8.46 -13.91
N ALA A 143 -4.09 9.59 -14.56
CA ALA A 143 -3.39 10.70 -13.90
C ALA A 143 -4.14 11.28 -12.68
N GLN A 144 -5.46 11.11 -12.63
CA GLN A 144 -6.32 11.45 -11.50
C GLN A 144 -6.00 10.65 -10.22
N ALA A 145 -5.40 9.45 -10.36
CA ALA A 145 -5.05 8.58 -9.25
C ALA A 145 -3.75 8.99 -8.51
N GLY A 146 -3.02 10.00 -9.00
CA GLY A 146 -1.78 10.51 -8.39
C GLY A 146 -0.59 9.53 -8.34
N ALA A 147 -0.76 8.29 -8.78
CA ALA A 147 0.21 7.21 -8.66
C ALA A 147 1.40 7.37 -9.61
N GLN A 148 2.57 6.90 -9.17
CA GLN A 148 3.76 6.81 -10.02
C GLN A 148 3.67 5.56 -10.92
N PRO A 149 4.14 5.63 -12.19
CA PRO A 149 4.22 4.46 -13.04
C PRO A 149 5.34 3.52 -12.57
N ALA A 150 5.01 2.24 -12.37
CA ALA A 150 5.98 1.22 -12.05
C ALA A 150 6.47 0.52 -13.33
N SER A 151 7.72 0.04 -13.36
CA SER A 151 8.26 -0.70 -14.50
C SER A 151 8.95 -2.00 -14.07
N LEU A 152 8.81 -3.03 -14.90
CA LEU A 152 9.41 -4.35 -14.70
C LEU A 152 9.98 -4.89 -16.02
N SER A 153 11.00 -5.73 -15.91
CA SER A 153 11.45 -6.61 -16.99
C SER A 153 11.50 -8.04 -16.46
N LEU A 154 11.10 -8.99 -17.28
CA LEU A 154 11.01 -10.41 -16.97
C LEU A 154 11.95 -11.20 -17.88
N ALA A 155 12.70 -12.14 -17.30
CA ALA A 155 13.39 -13.16 -18.08
C ALA A 155 12.38 -14.08 -18.80
N ARG A 156 12.87 -14.94 -19.70
CA ARG A 156 12.05 -15.99 -20.33
C ARG A 156 11.38 -16.83 -19.25
N ASP A 157 10.08 -17.08 -19.43
CA ASP A 157 9.21 -17.88 -18.54
C ASP A 157 9.22 -17.47 -17.05
N ALA A 158 9.75 -16.29 -16.72
CA ALA A 158 9.75 -15.77 -15.37
C ALA A 158 8.41 -15.13 -15.01
N THR A 159 7.96 -15.38 -13.77
CA THR A 159 6.91 -14.57 -13.14
C THR A 159 7.56 -13.45 -12.33
N GLY A 160 6.89 -12.31 -12.20
CA GLY A 160 7.37 -11.20 -11.39
C GLY A 160 6.22 -10.35 -10.86
N GLU A 161 6.54 -9.51 -9.89
CA GLU A 161 5.57 -8.68 -9.18
C GLU A 161 5.84 -7.20 -9.44
N LEU A 162 4.77 -6.43 -9.64
CA LEU A 162 4.82 -5.02 -9.99
C LEU A 162 3.95 -4.22 -9.00
N SER A 163 4.61 -3.49 -8.11
CA SER A 163 3.96 -2.70 -7.06
C SER A 163 3.57 -1.32 -7.55
N LEU A 164 2.27 -1.03 -7.59
CA LEU A 164 1.71 0.29 -7.86
C LEU A 164 1.39 1.00 -6.56
N HIS A 165 1.96 2.19 -6.36
CA HIS A 165 1.77 3.00 -5.15
C HIS A 165 0.78 4.15 -5.44
N MET A 166 -0.37 4.13 -4.77
CA MET A 166 -1.41 5.17 -4.86
C MET A 166 -1.43 6.03 -3.60
N PRO A 167 -1.36 7.37 -3.67
CA PRO A 167 -1.58 8.22 -2.51
C PRO A 167 -3.00 8.03 -1.97
N THR A 168 -3.14 7.83 -0.66
CA THR A 168 -4.44 7.82 0.02
C THR A 168 -4.76 9.19 0.62
N SER A 169 -6.04 9.51 0.82
CA SER A 169 -6.45 10.78 1.44
C SER A 169 -7.76 10.69 2.26
N GLN A 170 -8.47 9.57 2.17
CA GLN A 170 -9.68 9.26 2.94
C GLN A 170 -9.67 7.77 3.28
N ARG A 171 -10.30 7.40 4.40
CA ARG A 171 -10.46 6.00 4.84
C ARG A 171 -11.49 5.24 3.99
N GLY A 172 -11.53 3.92 4.15
CA GLY A 172 -12.49 3.03 3.48
C GLY A 172 -11.88 2.26 2.30
N TRP A 173 -12.73 1.69 1.45
CA TRP A 173 -12.26 0.87 0.32
C TRP A 173 -11.70 1.73 -0.83
N LEU A 174 -10.40 1.62 -1.07
CA LEU A 174 -9.73 2.14 -2.27
C LEU A 174 -9.68 1.04 -3.33
N ALA A 175 -10.62 1.06 -4.27
CA ALA A 175 -10.56 0.21 -5.45
C ALA A 175 -9.43 0.65 -6.39
N LEU A 176 -8.69 -0.32 -6.95
CA LEU A 176 -7.64 -0.07 -7.94
C LEU A 176 -8.28 0.41 -9.25
N PRO A 177 -8.00 1.65 -9.72
CA PRO A 177 -8.49 2.11 -11.02
C PRO A 177 -7.80 1.35 -12.17
N ARG A 178 -8.46 1.32 -13.32
CA ARG A 178 -8.04 0.56 -14.51
C ARG A 178 -6.54 0.75 -14.86
N VAL A 179 -5.79 -0.34 -14.82
CA VAL A 179 -4.34 -0.34 -15.06
C VAL A 179 -4.09 -0.25 -16.57
N THR A 180 -3.26 0.71 -16.99
CA THR A 180 -2.76 0.82 -18.36
C THR A 180 -1.34 0.30 -18.43
N LEU A 181 -1.17 -0.85 -19.07
CA LEU A 181 0.13 -1.48 -19.33
C LEU A 181 0.65 -1.00 -20.68
N SER A 182 1.92 -0.61 -20.75
CA SER A 182 2.54 -0.20 -22.01
C SER A 182 4.02 -0.50 -22.04
N SER A 183 4.57 -0.73 -23.23
CA SER A 183 6.02 -0.73 -23.44
C SER A 183 6.39 0.12 -24.66
N ARG A 184 7.68 0.48 -24.70
CA ARG A 184 8.34 1.23 -25.77
C ARG A 184 9.62 0.54 -26.26
N PHE A 185 9.91 -0.66 -25.72
CA PHE A 185 11.06 -1.45 -26.13
C PHE A 185 10.91 -1.91 -27.60
N PRO A 186 11.98 -1.91 -28.43
CA PRO A 186 13.36 -1.56 -28.09
C PRO A 186 13.66 -0.05 -28.20
N LEU A 187 13.55 0.54 -29.39
CA LEU A 187 14.10 1.88 -29.70
C LEU A 187 13.19 3.07 -29.33
N GLY A 188 12.08 2.87 -28.62
CA GLY A 188 11.16 3.94 -28.27
C GLY A 188 10.32 4.51 -29.43
N LEU A 189 10.48 3.98 -30.65
CA LEU A 189 9.77 4.44 -31.86
C LEU A 189 8.25 4.21 -31.79
N PHE A 190 7.83 3.10 -31.17
CA PHE A 190 6.43 2.73 -31.00
C PHE A 190 6.11 2.58 -29.52
N ARG A 191 4.89 2.97 -29.11
CA ARG A 191 4.31 2.61 -27.82
C ARG A 191 3.21 1.59 -28.07
N VAL A 192 3.41 0.38 -27.59
CA VAL A 192 2.36 -0.65 -27.53
C VAL A 192 1.74 -0.60 -26.15
N TRP A 193 0.40 -0.61 -26.07
CA TRP A 193 -0.31 -0.49 -24.80
C TRP A 193 -1.65 -1.23 -24.81
N SER A 194 -2.12 -1.58 -23.61
CA SER A 194 -3.42 -2.21 -23.37
C SER A 194 -3.91 -1.94 -21.93
N TYR A 195 -5.13 -2.37 -21.62
CA TYR A 195 -5.74 -2.23 -20.30
C TYR A 195 -5.86 -3.56 -19.58
N ALA A 196 -5.53 -3.56 -18.27
CA ALA A 196 -5.97 -4.57 -17.33
C ALA A 196 -6.97 -3.95 -16.34
N ASP A 197 -8.20 -4.46 -16.34
CA ASP A 197 -9.19 -4.26 -15.28
C ASP A 197 -8.97 -5.35 -14.25
N LEU A 198 -8.67 -5.01 -12.99
CA LEU A 198 -8.41 -5.97 -11.92
C LEU A 198 -9.30 -5.62 -10.72
N PRO A 199 -10.04 -6.59 -10.12
CA PRO A 199 -10.96 -6.32 -9.03
C PRO A 199 -10.24 -6.28 -7.67
N LEU A 200 -9.14 -5.52 -7.60
CA LEU A 200 -8.38 -5.29 -6.37
C LEU A 200 -8.93 -4.08 -5.63
N ALA A 201 -9.04 -4.19 -4.30
CA ALA A 201 -9.29 -3.06 -3.42
C ALA A 201 -8.41 -3.17 -2.17
N ALA A 202 -7.74 -2.06 -1.81
CA ALA A 202 -7.07 -1.92 -0.53
C ALA A 202 -8.05 -1.30 0.47
N LEU A 203 -7.97 -1.70 1.74
CA LEU A 203 -8.67 -1.01 2.81
C LEU A 203 -7.76 0.07 3.41
N VAL A 204 -8.23 1.32 3.40
CA VAL A 204 -7.51 2.45 3.98
C VAL A 204 -8.03 2.71 5.39
N TYR A 205 -7.16 2.54 6.38
CA TYR A 205 -7.44 2.86 7.79
C TYR A 205 -7.40 4.39 8.02
N PRO A 206 -8.05 4.93 9.07
CA PRO A 206 -7.86 6.34 9.43
C PRO A 206 -6.38 6.65 9.69
N GLY A 207 -5.89 7.82 9.29
CA GLY A 207 -4.55 8.26 9.64
C GLY A 207 -4.45 8.45 11.17
N PRO A 208 -3.47 7.84 11.86
CA PRO A 208 -3.35 8.00 13.31
C PRO A 208 -2.99 9.46 13.68
N GLU A 209 -3.52 9.94 14.80
CA GLU A 209 -3.23 11.29 15.28
C GLU A 209 -1.74 11.43 15.72
N PRO A 210 -0.97 12.36 15.14
CA PRO A 210 0.43 12.56 15.51
C PRO A 210 0.52 13.20 16.90
N GLY A 211 1.22 12.55 17.83
CA GLY A 211 1.30 13.01 19.22
C GLY A 211 0.00 12.84 20.00
N ALA A 212 -0.79 11.82 19.68
CA ALA A 212 -2.00 11.45 20.42
C ALA A 212 -1.75 11.39 21.94
N PRO A 213 -2.75 11.77 22.78
CA PRO A 213 -2.65 11.63 24.23
C PRO A 213 -2.43 10.17 24.65
N PRO A 214 -1.88 9.90 25.86
CA PRO A 214 -1.69 8.54 26.35
C PRO A 214 -3.01 7.75 26.37
N LEU A 215 -2.88 6.42 26.35
CA LEU A 215 -4.01 5.50 26.40
C LEU A 215 -4.93 5.83 27.59
N PRO A 216 -6.26 5.84 27.40
CA PRO A 216 -7.21 5.96 28.49
C PRO A 216 -7.23 4.63 29.26
N PHE A 217 -6.28 4.46 30.17
CA PHE A 217 -6.42 3.50 31.25
C PHE A 217 -7.64 3.93 32.06
N ALA A 218 -8.74 3.21 31.87
CA ALA A 218 -9.87 3.28 32.78
C ALA A 218 -9.40 2.73 34.13
N ALA A 219 -8.93 3.61 35.01
CA ALA A 219 -8.96 3.35 36.43
C ALA A 219 -10.44 3.13 36.79
N GLN A 220 -10.82 1.86 36.89
CA GLN A 220 -12.19 1.47 37.18
C GLN A 220 -12.53 2.04 38.57
N PRO A 221 -13.55 2.91 38.70
CA PRO A 221 -13.85 3.60 39.95
C PRO A 221 -14.62 2.68 40.91
N ASP A 222 -14.01 1.54 41.25
CA ASP A 222 -14.47 0.55 42.23
C ASP A 222 -13.31 -0.39 42.65
N ASP A 223 -12.17 0.18 43.03
CA ASP A 223 -11.37 -0.33 44.16
C ASP A 223 -10.55 0.81 44.78
N ASP A 224 -10.59 0.96 46.10
CA ASP A 224 -9.85 2.02 46.84
C ASP A 224 -8.43 1.54 47.17
N GLY A 225 -7.79 0.94 46.15
CA GLY A 225 -6.69 -0.02 46.24
C GLY A 225 -5.36 0.50 45.71
N ALA A 226 -4.85 1.59 46.30
CA ALA A 226 -3.47 2.10 46.21
C ALA A 226 -2.62 1.65 44.99
N ALA A 227 -2.64 2.48 43.92
CA ALA A 227 -1.85 2.28 42.70
C ALA A 227 -0.35 2.09 42.98
N SER A 228 0.09 0.82 42.99
CA SER A 228 1.47 0.43 43.30
C SER A 228 2.29 0.37 42.01
N LEU A 229 3.40 1.12 41.96
CA LEU A 229 4.33 1.06 40.82
C LEU A 229 4.96 -0.34 40.69
N PRO A 230 5.30 -0.80 39.47
CA PRO A 230 6.02 -2.05 39.28
C PRO A 230 7.46 -1.94 39.83
N SER A 231 7.64 -2.36 41.08
CA SER A 231 8.96 -2.58 41.68
C SER A 231 9.53 -3.90 41.17
N ASP A 232 10.82 -3.92 40.81
CA ASP A 232 11.51 -5.04 40.14
C ASP A 232 11.83 -6.24 41.06
N ASP A 233 11.17 -6.32 42.21
CA ASP A 233 11.17 -7.48 43.09
C ASP A 233 9.72 -7.68 43.57
N GLY A 234 9.14 -8.84 43.25
CA GLY A 234 7.69 -9.01 43.18
C GLY A 234 7.00 -8.82 44.54
N ALA A 235 6.24 -7.72 44.67
CA ALA A 235 5.40 -7.41 45.83
C ALA A 235 4.14 -8.29 45.89
N ASP A 236 4.34 -9.62 45.91
CA ASP A 236 3.32 -10.56 46.37
C ASP A 236 2.82 -10.09 47.74
N GLN A 237 1.52 -9.83 47.88
CA GLN A 237 0.97 -9.76 49.23
C GLN A 237 1.09 -11.14 49.87
N LEU A 238 1.92 -11.24 50.90
CA LEU A 238 2.31 -12.48 51.58
C LEU A 238 1.47 -12.65 52.84
N ARG A 239 0.27 -13.21 52.68
CA ARG A 239 -0.61 -13.56 53.81
C ARG A 239 -0.06 -14.79 54.54
N ARG A 240 -0.24 -14.88 55.87
CA ARG A 240 -0.10 -16.17 56.57
C ARG A 240 -1.06 -17.20 55.96
N TYR A 241 -0.53 -18.35 55.59
CA TYR A 241 -1.29 -19.47 55.03
C TYR A 241 -2.45 -19.87 55.96
N ARG A 242 -3.64 -20.04 55.41
CA ARG A 242 -4.81 -20.61 56.09
C ARG A 242 -5.12 -21.99 55.53
N SER A 243 -5.57 -22.91 56.38
CA SER A 243 -6.05 -24.23 55.96
C SER A 243 -7.17 -24.09 54.94
N GLY A 244 -6.90 -24.45 53.68
CA GLY A 244 -7.78 -24.20 52.53
C GLY A 244 -7.11 -23.43 51.39
N ASP A 245 -6.00 -22.72 51.65
CA ASP A 245 -5.16 -22.13 50.60
C ASP A 245 -4.50 -23.23 49.74
N PRO A 246 -4.49 -23.13 48.40
CA PRO A 246 -3.92 -24.17 47.55
C PRO A 246 -2.39 -24.14 47.58
N MET A 247 -1.77 -25.32 47.74
CA MET A 247 -0.33 -25.48 47.98
C MET A 247 0.58 -24.83 46.91
N HIS A 248 0.11 -24.66 45.67
CA HIS A 248 0.87 -23.98 44.60
C HIS A 248 1.10 -22.47 44.86
N ARG A 249 0.34 -21.85 45.78
CA ARG A 249 0.52 -20.44 46.17
C ARG A 249 1.48 -20.24 47.34
N ILE A 250 2.00 -21.31 47.95
CA ILE A 250 2.95 -21.20 49.07
C ILE A 250 4.25 -20.55 48.59
N ALA A 251 4.63 -19.45 49.23
CA ALA A 251 5.88 -18.74 48.97
C ALA A 251 7.04 -19.44 49.69
N TRP A 252 7.45 -20.61 49.20
CA TRP A 252 8.45 -21.50 49.84
C TRP A 252 9.74 -20.77 50.25
N LYS A 253 10.30 -19.93 49.36
CA LYS A 253 11.53 -19.15 49.62
C LYS A 253 11.41 -18.17 50.81
N HIS A 254 10.22 -17.61 51.04
CA HIS A 254 9.97 -16.71 52.18
C HIS A 254 9.57 -17.52 53.42
N SER A 255 8.72 -18.52 53.26
CA SER A 255 8.24 -19.38 54.37
C SER A 255 9.39 -20.06 55.11
N ALA A 256 10.41 -20.54 54.38
CA ALA A 256 11.62 -21.12 54.94
C ALA A 256 12.53 -20.10 55.67
N ARG A 257 12.42 -18.80 55.34
CA ARG A 257 13.19 -17.73 55.99
C ARG A 257 12.51 -17.19 57.25
N THR A 258 11.18 -17.19 57.28
CA THR A 258 10.38 -16.65 58.40
C THR A 258 9.85 -17.71 59.38
N GLY A 259 10.12 -19.00 59.14
CA GLY A 259 9.63 -20.11 60.00
C GLY A 259 8.09 -20.23 60.03
N HIS A 260 7.41 -19.66 59.04
CA HIS A 260 5.96 -19.52 58.99
C HIS A 260 5.47 -19.71 57.56
N TRP A 261 4.42 -20.50 57.35
CA TRP A 261 3.82 -20.69 56.04
C TRP A 261 3.19 -19.38 55.51
N LEU A 262 3.70 -18.89 54.39
CA LEU A 262 3.23 -17.70 53.69
C LEU A 262 2.61 -18.10 52.35
N SER A 263 1.44 -17.57 52.05
CA SER A 263 0.69 -17.79 50.82
C SER A 263 0.66 -16.49 50.01
N ARG A 264 0.92 -16.59 48.71
CA ARG A 264 0.78 -15.50 47.74
C ARG A 264 -0.71 -15.20 47.55
N THR A 265 -1.14 -14.03 48.01
CA THR A 265 -2.51 -13.51 47.80
C THR A 265 -2.60 -12.42 46.75
N GLY A 266 -1.50 -12.07 46.07
CA GLY A 266 -1.58 -11.38 44.79
C GLY A 266 -2.38 -12.23 43.81
N GLU A 267 -3.39 -11.63 43.18
CA GLU A 267 -4.03 -12.25 42.02
C GLU A 267 -3.02 -12.36 40.88
N ALA A 268 -3.20 -13.33 39.99
CA ALA A 268 -2.41 -13.39 38.77
C ALA A 268 -2.78 -12.16 37.92
N GLY A 269 -1.90 -11.16 37.92
CA GLY A 269 -2.22 -9.78 37.52
C GLY A 269 -3.02 -9.70 36.24
N SER A 270 -4.29 -9.28 36.36
CA SER A 270 -5.17 -9.09 35.22
C SER A 270 -4.54 -8.10 34.26
N LEU A 271 -4.47 -8.45 32.97
CA LEU A 271 -3.91 -7.55 31.97
C LEU A 271 -4.76 -6.27 31.90
N PRO A 272 -4.14 -5.07 31.88
CA PRO A 272 -4.88 -3.82 31.91
C PRO A 272 -5.77 -3.72 30.67
N THR A 273 -7.08 -3.92 30.89
CA THR A 273 -8.09 -3.94 29.83
C THR A 273 -8.48 -2.51 29.49
N CYS A 274 -8.11 -2.05 28.29
CA CYS A 274 -8.36 -0.68 27.85
C CYS A 274 -9.59 -0.64 26.94
N TRP A 275 -10.66 0.04 27.38
CA TRP A 275 -11.85 0.30 26.56
C TRP A 275 -11.71 1.63 25.82
N LEU A 276 -11.58 1.56 24.50
CA LEU A 276 -11.50 2.73 23.62
C LEU A 276 -12.92 3.14 23.19
N ASP A 277 -13.51 4.08 23.93
CA ASP A 277 -14.89 4.52 23.75
C ASP A 277 -15.02 5.85 22.98
N TRP A 278 -15.83 5.84 21.91
CA TRP A 278 -16.19 7.01 21.11
C TRP A 278 -16.86 8.15 21.91
N GLN A 279 -17.60 7.82 22.96
CA GLN A 279 -18.34 8.76 23.79
C GLN A 279 -17.46 9.44 24.84
N ALA A 280 -16.40 8.78 25.30
CA ALA A 280 -15.39 9.34 26.20
C ALA A 280 -14.50 10.40 25.52
N LEU A 281 -14.49 10.46 24.19
CA LEU A 281 -13.72 11.44 23.43
C LEU A 281 -14.35 12.85 23.53
N PRO A 282 -13.54 13.92 23.70
CA PRO A 282 -14.08 15.27 23.89
C PRO A 282 -14.98 15.68 22.73
N GLN A 283 -16.22 16.11 23.04
CA GLN A 283 -17.24 16.32 22.02
C GLN A 283 -16.87 17.37 20.95
N LYS A 284 -15.93 18.28 21.28
CA LYS A 284 -15.35 19.28 20.37
C LYS A 284 -14.55 18.69 19.21
N LEU A 285 -14.13 17.42 19.27
CA LEU A 285 -13.52 16.73 18.12
C LEU A 285 -14.61 16.29 17.13
N GLY A 286 -14.44 16.66 15.86
CA GLY A 286 -15.19 16.10 14.74
C GLY A 286 -14.91 14.61 14.53
N SER A 287 -15.75 13.93 13.75
CA SER A 287 -15.73 12.47 13.57
C SER A 287 -14.36 11.93 13.16
N GLU A 288 -13.70 12.58 12.20
CA GLU A 288 -12.41 12.16 11.67
C GLU A 288 -11.31 12.19 12.74
N ALA A 289 -11.23 13.28 13.52
CA ALA A 289 -10.25 13.41 14.58
C ALA A 289 -10.45 12.36 15.69
N ARG A 290 -11.70 11.96 15.97
CA ARG A 290 -12.00 10.86 16.89
C ARG A 290 -11.52 9.51 16.35
N LEU A 291 -11.77 9.22 15.06
CA LEU A 291 -11.27 8.00 14.41
C LEU A 291 -9.74 7.96 14.37
N SER A 292 -9.07 9.09 14.09
CA SER A 292 -7.61 9.22 14.14
C SER A 292 -7.04 8.97 15.54
N ARG A 293 -7.69 9.46 16.61
CA ARG A 293 -7.28 9.19 17.99
C ARG A 293 -7.49 7.73 18.40
N LEU A 294 -8.65 7.15 18.07
CA LEU A 294 -8.92 5.73 18.30
C LEU A 294 -7.92 4.84 17.53
N CYS A 295 -7.59 5.20 16.29
CA CYS A 295 -6.56 4.50 15.50
C CYS A 295 -5.18 4.60 16.15
N ALA A 296 -4.77 5.78 16.62
CA ALA A 296 -3.51 5.96 17.33
C ALA A 296 -3.45 5.12 18.62
N TRP A 297 -4.54 5.05 19.40
CA TRP A 297 -4.64 4.20 20.59
C TRP A 297 -4.61 2.70 20.27
N VAL A 298 -5.33 2.24 19.24
CA VAL A 298 -5.29 0.83 18.77
C VAL A 298 -3.88 0.42 18.31
N LEU A 299 -3.07 1.35 17.80
CA LEU A 299 -1.67 1.10 17.45
C LEU A 299 -0.75 1.16 18.67
N ALA A 300 -0.93 2.14 19.57
CA ALA A 300 -0.08 2.36 20.74
C ALA A 300 -0.15 1.23 21.79
N ALA A 301 -1.31 0.57 21.91
CA ALA A 301 -1.49 -0.59 22.78
C ALA A 301 -0.86 -1.90 22.24
N GLY A 302 -0.42 -1.91 20.98
CA GLY A 302 0.42 -2.96 20.39
C GLY A 302 -0.23 -4.35 20.34
N ASP A 303 0.47 -5.33 20.91
CA ASP A 303 0.02 -6.72 21.09
C ASP A 303 0.06 -7.15 22.58
N THR A 304 0.36 -6.23 23.50
CA THR A 304 0.62 -6.49 24.93
C THR A 304 -0.57 -6.20 25.86
N MET A 305 -1.56 -5.44 25.41
CA MET A 305 -2.75 -5.08 26.18
C MET A 305 -4.01 -5.65 25.53
N GLU A 306 -5.06 -5.85 26.33
CA GLU A 306 -6.37 -6.29 25.84
C GLU A 306 -7.27 -5.06 25.61
N ILE A 307 -7.71 -4.89 24.36
CA ILE A 307 -8.32 -3.63 23.88
C ILE A 307 -9.78 -3.89 23.50
N GLY A 308 -10.73 -3.24 24.17
CA GLY A 308 -12.13 -3.16 23.72
C GLY A 308 -12.33 -1.93 22.83
N LEU A 309 -13.21 -1.99 21.83
CA LEU A 309 -13.53 -0.85 20.95
C LEU A 309 -15.04 -0.60 20.93
N ARG A 310 -15.45 0.62 21.28
CA ARG A 310 -16.85 1.08 21.22
C ARG A 310 -17.01 2.23 20.25
N LEU A 311 -17.69 1.96 19.15
CA LEU A 311 -18.14 2.92 18.15
C LEU A 311 -19.68 2.95 18.12
N PRO A 312 -20.32 4.06 17.70
CA PRO A 312 -21.77 4.10 17.56
C PRO A 312 -22.26 3.03 16.57
N GLY A 313 -22.99 2.02 17.09
CA GLY A 313 -23.49 0.88 16.30
C GLY A 313 -22.48 -0.25 16.06
N VAL A 314 -21.26 -0.21 16.62
CA VAL A 314 -20.27 -1.29 16.55
C VAL A 314 -19.51 -1.39 17.87
N GLU A 315 -19.74 -2.47 18.62
CA GLU A 315 -18.92 -2.86 19.77
C GLU A 315 -18.05 -4.08 19.39
N ILE A 316 -16.79 -4.06 19.80
CA ILE A 316 -15.88 -5.20 19.73
C ILE A 316 -15.36 -5.46 21.15
N PRO A 317 -15.55 -6.68 21.70
CA PRO A 317 -15.12 -7.01 23.05
C PRO A 317 -13.59 -6.95 23.20
N PRO A 318 -13.05 -6.92 24.44
CA PRO A 318 -11.62 -6.93 24.68
C PRO A 318 -10.93 -8.13 24.03
N GLY A 319 -9.80 -7.87 23.38
CA GLY A 319 -9.01 -8.88 22.69
C GLY A 319 -7.58 -8.39 22.43
N ARG A 320 -6.72 -9.30 21.97
CA ARG A 320 -5.28 -9.06 21.76
C ARG A 320 -4.77 -9.70 20.47
N GLY A 321 -3.59 -9.27 20.04
CA GLY A 321 -2.91 -9.79 18.87
C GLY A 321 -3.34 -9.15 17.54
N GLY A 322 -2.48 -9.25 16.52
CA GLY A 322 -2.66 -8.62 15.22
C GLY A 322 -3.96 -8.94 14.47
N ALA A 323 -4.64 -10.06 14.76
CA ALA A 323 -5.97 -10.36 14.20
C ALA A 323 -7.06 -9.44 14.79
N HIS A 324 -7.03 -9.23 16.10
CA HIS A 324 -7.92 -8.30 16.81
C HIS A 324 -7.63 -6.85 16.42
N ARG A 325 -6.34 -6.47 16.39
CA ARG A 325 -5.91 -5.14 15.93
C ARG A 325 -6.44 -4.82 14.53
N ARG A 326 -6.40 -5.78 13.60
CA ARG A 326 -7.01 -5.62 12.27
C ARG A 326 -8.52 -5.44 12.35
N ALA A 327 -9.25 -6.26 13.10
CA ALA A 327 -10.72 -6.13 13.23
C ALA A 327 -11.14 -4.74 13.76
N CYS A 328 -10.39 -4.18 14.71
CA CYS A 328 -10.58 -2.82 15.21
C CYS A 328 -10.29 -1.75 14.14
N LEU A 329 -9.17 -1.86 13.41
CA LEU A 329 -8.82 -0.92 12.33
C LEU A 329 -9.80 -1.02 11.14
N GLU A 330 -10.27 -2.22 10.80
CA GLU A 330 -11.30 -2.48 9.79
C GLU A 330 -12.64 -1.83 10.17
N ALA A 331 -13.04 -1.92 11.45
CA ALA A 331 -14.24 -1.23 11.95
C ALA A 331 -14.09 0.31 11.90
N LEU A 332 -12.92 0.84 12.29
CA LEU A 332 -12.62 2.27 12.22
C LEU A 332 -12.59 2.81 10.77
N ALA A 333 -12.12 2.01 9.80
CA ALA A 333 -12.13 2.37 8.38
C ALA A 333 -13.55 2.43 7.79
N LEU A 334 -14.41 1.48 8.15
CA LEU A 334 -15.74 1.31 7.55
C LEU A 334 -16.85 2.07 8.29
N TRP A 335 -16.61 2.61 9.48
CA TRP A 335 -17.60 3.40 10.22
C TRP A 335 -17.84 4.78 9.58
N PRO A 336 -19.10 5.26 9.46
CA PRO A 336 -20.36 4.63 9.88
C PRO A 336 -20.97 3.68 8.83
N GLY A 337 -20.43 3.63 7.61
CA GLY A 337 -20.99 2.91 6.45
C GLY A 337 -20.92 1.37 6.45
N ARG A 338 -20.68 0.72 7.59
CA ARG A 338 -20.51 -0.75 7.68
C ARG A 338 -21.73 -1.55 7.21
N ALA A 339 -22.91 -0.93 7.17
CA ALA A 339 -24.15 -1.50 6.64
C ALA A 339 -24.25 -1.52 5.10
N GLY A 340 -23.33 -0.88 4.36
CA GLY A 340 -23.41 -0.75 2.89
C GLY A 340 -22.10 -0.97 2.12
N GLN A 341 -20.94 -0.91 2.77
CA GLN A 341 -19.64 -1.08 2.11
C GLN A 341 -19.05 -2.49 2.28
N ALA A 342 -19.73 -3.47 1.66
CA ALA A 342 -19.07 -4.73 1.31
C ALA A 342 -17.85 -4.45 0.40
N PRO A 343 -16.82 -5.33 0.38
CA PRO A 343 -15.78 -5.23 -0.63
C PRO A 343 -16.43 -5.26 -2.03
N PRO A 344 -15.91 -4.48 -3.01
CA PRO A 344 -16.49 -4.45 -4.35
C PRO A 344 -16.43 -5.85 -4.95
N GLN A 345 -17.58 -6.52 -5.00
CA GLN A 345 -17.62 -7.97 -5.24
C GLN A 345 -17.03 -8.29 -6.61
N SER A 346 -16.16 -9.30 -6.63
CA SER A 346 -15.61 -9.88 -7.86
C SER A 346 -16.68 -10.73 -8.54
N THR A 347 -17.63 -10.08 -9.21
CA THR A 347 -18.62 -10.75 -10.06
C THR A 347 -17.88 -11.50 -11.18
N PRO A 348 -18.15 -12.80 -11.39
CA PRO A 348 -17.35 -13.67 -12.28
C PRO A 348 -17.51 -13.41 -13.78
#